data_AF-H3GVI6-F1
#
_entry.id   AF-H3GVI6-F1
#
_cell.length_a   1.000
_cell.length_b   1.000
_cell.length_c   1.000
_cell.angle_alpha   90.00
_cell.angle_beta   90.00
_cell.angle_gamma   90.00
#
_symmetry.space_group_name_H-M   'P 1'
#
loop_
_entity.id
_entity.type
_entity.pdbx_description
1 polymer ?
#
loop_
_entity_poly.entity_id
_entity_poly.type
_entity_poly.pdbx_seq_one_letter_code
_entity_poly.pdbx_strand_id
1 'polypeptide(L)'
;MTTPPAETAASSPRYFSFKDFLPEEEATAFFELPHAEQVVKVTQYLDFLGQQPNAAQFTTSSKAAISFATLRDCADDVVDDDNSANDENVLKKLLEGRTRSGFGAFGTEQGFLPQKRLSLAVAHIVEQIAHTYIVERNKRGDVKPPVLNSRSFFFYWCHAEKQKLMDIREKLAAEELSPRRRQLYWQHIVIVVDRAMCDDCIRFAECFARFEETCICMQDPVVLRVFPPSSTQQVRCILVSDLEGSAPTSPSSQSNETSH
;
A
#
# COMPACT_ATOMS: atom_id res chain seq x y z
N MET A 1 -32.78 -29.44 -43.51
CA MET A 1 -32.79 -28.15 -42.80
C MET A 1 -32.36 -28.44 -41.38
N THR A 2 -31.10 -28.14 -41.07
CA THR A 2 -30.48 -28.42 -39.77
C THR A 2 -30.55 -27.14 -38.95
N THR A 3 -31.35 -27.15 -37.90
CA THR A 3 -31.48 -26.04 -36.96
C THR A 3 -30.13 -25.81 -36.26
N PRO A 4 -29.58 -24.58 -36.22
CA PRO A 4 -28.38 -24.32 -35.45
C PRO A 4 -28.68 -24.45 -33.94
N PRO A 5 -27.70 -24.89 -33.13
CA PRO A 5 -27.88 -25.03 -31.69
C PRO A 5 -28.09 -23.66 -31.04
N ALA A 6 -29.00 -23.60 -30.08
CA ALA A 6 -29.25 -22.42 -29.27
C ALA A 6 -27.97 -21.97 -28.57
N GLU A 7 -27.49 -20.78 -28.90
CA GLU A 7 -26.48 -20.08 -28.12
C GLU A 7 -26.99 -19.99 -26.68
N THR A 8 -26.29 -20.66 -25.77
CA THR A 8 -26.47 -20.47 -24.34
C THR A 8 -26.12 -19.01 -24.06
N ALA A 9 -27.13 -18.18 -23.80
CA ALA A 9 -26.94 -16.81 -23.37
C ALA A 9 -26.01 -16.83 -22.15
N ALA A 10 -24.78 -16.35 -22.32
CA ALA A 10 -23.83 -16.22 -21.23
C ALA A 10 -24.51 -15.38 -20.14
N SER A 11 -24.78 -15.99 -18.99
CA SER A 11 -25.40 -15.30 -17.86
C SER A 11 -24.55 -14.08 -17.52
N SER A 12 -25.14 -12.89 -17.55
CA SER A 12 -24.46 -11.64 -17.17
C SER A 12 -23.78 -11.81 -15.82
N PRO A 13 -22.53 -11.33 -15.63
CA PRO A 13 -21.81 -11.43 -14.37
C PRO A 13 -22.67 -10.88 -13.23
N ARG A 14 -22.93 -11.72 -12.23
CA ARG A 14 -23.64 -11.28 -11.02
C ARG A 14 -22.64 -10.64 -10.09
N TYR A 15 -22.79 -9.34 -9.82
CA TYR A 15 -21.97 -8.62 -8.87
C TYR A 15 -22.51 -8.81 -7.46
N PHE A 16 -21.64 -9.09 -6.50
CA PHE A 16 -21.99 -9.14 -5.07
C PHE A 16 -21.18 -8.08 -4.34
N SER A 17 -21.79 -6.94 -3.99
CA SER A 17 -21.12 -5.97 -3.13
C SER A 17 -21.03 -6.50 -1.70
N PHE A 18 -20.10 -5.96 -0.90
CA PHE A 18 -20.00 -6.35 0.51
C PHE A 18 -21.30 -6.02 1.27
N LYS A 19 -21.92 -4.89 0.92
CA LYS A 19 -23.23 -4.50 1.48
C LYS A 19 -24.31 -5.53 1.15
N ASP A 20 -24.34 -6.04 -0.08
CA ASP A 20 -25.35 -7.03 -0.51
C ASP A 20 -25.07 -8.43 0.04
N PHE A 21 -23.84 -8.70 0.48
CA PHE A 21 -23.48 -9.94 1.16
C PHE A 21 -23.95 -9.97 2.61
N LEU A 22 -23.98 -8.81 3.28
CA LEU A 22 -24.41 -8.71 4.67
C LEU A 22 -25.94 -8.69 4.78
N PRO A 23 -26.51 -9.26 5.86
CA PRO A 23 -27.87 -8.94 6.29
C PRO A 23 -28.05 -7.43 6.49
N GLU A 24 -29.26 -6.90 6.25
CA GLU A 24 -29.55 -5.45 6.32
C GLU A 24 -29.17 -4.82 7.67
N GLU A 25 -29.46 -5.53 8.76
CA GLU A 25 -29.11 -5.10 10.12
C GLU A 25 -27.59 -5.00 10.31
N GLU A 26 -26.84 -6.02 9.87
CA GLU A 26 -25.37 -6.03 9.94
C GLU A 26 -24.76 -4.95 9.05
N ALA A 27 -25.32 -4.72 7.86
CA ALA A 27 -24.86 -3.69 6.95
C ALA A 27 -25.03 -2.28 7.54
N THR A 28 -26.07 -2.08 8.37
CA THR A 28 -26.34 -0.80 9.03
C THR A 28 -25.43 -0.59 10.24
N ALA A 29 -25.18 -1.64 11.01
CA ALA A 29 -24.37 -1.58 12.23
C ALA A 29 -22.88 -1.89 12.03
N PHE A 30 -22.42 -2.16 10.80
CA PHE A 30 -21.07 -2.68 10.54
C PHE A 30 -19.94 -1.86 11.20
N PHE A 31 -20.00 -0.54 11.14
CA PHE A 31 -18.97 0.34 11.72
C PHE A 31 -19.06 0.49 13.24
N GLU A 32 -20.11 -0.04 13.86
CA GLU A 32 -20.31 -0.09 15.31
C GLU A 32 -19.81 -1.43 15.89
N LEU A 33 -19.57 -2.43 15.04
CA LEU A 33 -19.01 -3.72 15.43
C LEU A 33 -17.57 -3.55 15.95
N PRO A 34 -17.13 -4.38 16.91
CA PRO A 34 -15.71 -4.52 17.24
C PRO A 34 -14.88 -4.80 15.99
N HIS A 35 -13.67 -4.24 15.91
CA HIS A 35 -12.81 -4.39 14.72
C HIS A 35 -12.55 -5.85 14.36
N ALA A 36 -12.30 -6.71 15.35
CA ALA A 36 -12.15 -8.15 15.12
C ALA A 36 -13.37 -8.77 14.42
N GLU A 37 -14.58 -8.36 14.78
CA GLU A 37 -15.81 -8.82 14.11
C GLU A 37 -15.93 -8.26 12.70
N GLN A 38 -15.57 -6.99 12.49
CA GLN A 38 -15.48 -6.42 11.14
C GLN A 38 -14.55 -7.26 10.26
N VAL A 39 -13.34 -7.58 10.74
CA VAL A 39 -12.35 -8.41 10.02
C VAL A 39 -12.89 -9.80 9.70
N VAL A 40 -13.62 -10.44 10.62
CA VAL A 40 -14.25 -11.76 10.37
C VAL A 40 -15.26 -11.66 9.23
N LYS A 41 -16.16 -10.67 9.26
CA LYS A 41 -17.18 -10.47 8.21
C LYS A 41 -16.56 -10.19 6.85
N VAL A 42 -15.51 -9.37 6.82
CA VAL A 42 -14.71 -9.10 5.62
C VAL A 42 -14.08 -10.37 5.07
N THR A 43 -13.49 -11.18 5.94
CA THR A 43 -12.86 -12.46 5.54
C THR A 43 -13.88 -13.40 4.91
N GLN A 44 -15.04 -13.56 5.54
CA GLN A 44 -16.15 -14.39 5.02
C GLN A 44 -16.61 -13.93 3.64
N TYR A 45 -16.75 -12.62 3.43
CA TYR A 45 -17.09 -12.07 2.12
C TYR A 45 -16.01 -12.37 1.07
N LEU A 46 -14.74 -12.18 1.40
CA LEU A 46 -13.62 -12.46 0.49
C LEU A 46 -13.49 -13.96 0.17
N ASP A 47 -13.90 -14.85 1.07
CA ASP A 47 -13.95 -16.29 0.83
C ASP A 47 -15.14 -16.68 -0.06
N PHE A 48 -16.32 -16.11 0.19
CA PHE A 48 -17.50 -16.26 -0.66
C PHE A 48 -17.25 -15.83 -2.12
N LEU A 49 -16.54 -14.72 -2.32
CA LEU A 49 -16.15 -14.25 -3.64
C LEU A 49 -15.14 -15.18 -4.33
N GLY A 50 -14.23 -15.78 -3.56
CA GLY A 50 -13.24 -16.74 -4.09
C GLY A 50 -13.85 -18.01 -4.63
N GLN A 51 -15.03 -18.39 -4.13
CA GLN A 51 -15.82 -19.52 -4.64
C GLN A 51 -16.56 -19.16 -5.94
N GLN A 52 -16.55 -17.89 -6.37
CA GLN A 52 -17.32 -17.39 -7.51
C GLN A 52 -16.46 -16.52 -8.44
N PRO A 53 -15.48 -17.11 -9.17
CA PRO A 53 -14.52 -16.35 -9.98
C PRO A 53 -15.15 -15.49 -11.08
N ASN A 54 -16.33 -15.88 -11.58
CA ASN A 54 -17.08 -15.14 -12.61
C ASN A 54 -17.94 -14.00 -12.04
N ALA A 55 -18.17 -13.99 -10.73
CA ALA A 55 -18.98 -12.99 -10.01
C ALA A 55 -18.11 -11.93 -9.29
N ALA A 56 -16.80 -12.18 -9.20
CA ALA A 56 -15.83 -11.36 -8.49
C ALA A 56 -15.09 -10.34 -9.40
N GLN A 57 -15.50 -10.17 -10.66
CA GLN A 57 -14.82 -9.28 -11.60
C GLN A 57 -15.25 -7.82 -11.41
N PHE A 58 -14.74 -7.12 -10.40
CA PHE A 58 -14.84 -5.67 -10.42
C PHE A 58 -13.74 -5.12 -11.30
N THR A 59 -14.12 -4.26 -12.25
CA THR A 59 -13.17 -3.58 -13.10
C THR A 59 -12.36 -2.58 -12.27
N THR A 60 -11.03 -2.66 -12.37
CA THR A 60 -10.14 -1.76 -11.64
C THR A 60 -10.32 -0.34 -12.14
N SER A 61 -10.42 0.61 -11.20
CA SER A 61 -10.57 2.02 -11.55
C SER A 61 -9.30 2.52 -12.25
N SER A 62 -9.45 3.36 -13.27
CA SER A 62 -8.33 4.12 -13.86
C SER A 62 -7.69 5.08 -12.86
N LYS A 63 -8.34 5.30 -11.71
CA LYS A 63 -7.84 6.11 -10.58
C LYS A 63 -7.21 5.28 -9.47
N ALA A 64 -7.06 3.96 -9.65
CA ALA A 64 -6.30 3.12 -8.72
C ALA A 64 -4.86 3.64 -8.60
N ALA A 65 -4.37 3.82 -7.38
CA ALA A 65 -2.96 4.08 -7.14
C ALA A 65 -2.14 2.79 -7.26
N ILE A 66 -0.87 2.91 -7.60
CA ILE A 66 0.11 1.84 -7.63
C ILE A 66 1.22 2.19 -6.64
N SER A 67 1.69 1.19 -5.88
CA SER A 67 2.82 1.36 -4.99
C SER A 67 3.88 0.27 -5.17
N PHE A 68 5.15 0.66 -5.02
CA PHE A 68 6.33 -0.19 -5.13
C PHE A 68 7.44 0.36 -4.24
N ALA A 69 8.58 -0.33 -4.16
CA ALA A 69 9.73 0.15 -3.39
C ALA A 69 10.96 0.37 -4.28
N THR A 70 11.79 1.34 -3.91
CA THR A 70 13.09 1.63 -4.52
C THR A 70 14.15 1.74 -3.43
N LEU A 71 15.43 1.63 -3.83
CA LEU A 71 16.52 1.97 -2.93
C LEU A 71 16.51 3.47 -2.65
N ARG A 72 17.00 3.83 -1.47
CA ARG A 72 17.22 5.22 -1.07
C ARG A 72 18.66 5.61 -1.39
N ASP A 73 18.85 6.77 -2.02
CA ASP A 73 20.18 7.31 -2.40
C ASP A 73 21.04 7.78 -1.21
N CYS A 74 20.70 7.40 0.02
CA CYS A 74 21.46 7.75 1.21
C CYS A 74 21.53 6.56 2.15
N ALA A 75 22.71 5.94 2.21
CA ALA A 75 23.16 5.26 3.41
C ALA A 75 24.69 5.32 3.45
N ASP A 76 25.22 6.33 4.14
CA ASP A 76 26.61 6.38 4.62
C ASP A 76 26.86 5.36 5.75
N ASP A 77 25.84 4.62 6.18
CA ASP A 77 25.98 3.54 7.15
C ASP A 77 26.39 2.26 6.42
N VAL A 78 27.70 2.02 6.46
CA VAL A 78 28.40 0.82 6.02
C VAL A 78 27.66 -0.41 6.53
N VAL A 79 27.04 -1.14 5.61
CA VAL A 79 26.64 -2.53 5.83
C VAL A 79 27.90 -3.28 6.26
N ASP A 80 27.86 -3.88 7.44
CA ASP A 80 28.96 -4.64 8.03
C ASP A 80 29.52 -5.63 6.96
N ASP A 81 30.79 -5.45 6.59
CA ASP A 81 31.40 -6.00 5.35
C ASP A 81 31.33 -7.54 5.28
N ASP A 82 31.19 -8.19 6.43
CA ASP A 82 31.12 -9.65 6.58
C ASP A 82 29.82 -10.29 6.01
N ASN A 83 28.79 -9.52 5.63
CA ASN A 83 27.49 -10.05 5.15
C ASN A 83 26.93 -9.40 3.88
N SER A 84 27.74 -8.65 3.14
CA SER A 84 27.34 -7.81 2.00
C SER A 84 26.47 -8.54 0.94
N ALA A 85 26.82 -9.76 0.54
CA ALA A 85 26.06 -10.53 -0.44
C ALA A 85 24.67 -10.98 0.06
N ASN A 86 24.53 -11.25 1.36
CA ASN A 86 23.23 -11.58 1.94
C ASN A 86 22.35 -10.33 2.04
N ASP A 87 22.93 -9.20 2.40
CA ASP A 87 22.21 -7.92 2.48
C ASP A 87 21.68 -7.46 1.12
N GLU A 88 22.46 -7.62 0.05
CA GLU A 88 22.01 -7.32 -1.31
C GLU A 88 20.81 -8.19 -1.72
N ASN A 89 20.84 -9.48 -1.39
CA ASN A 89 19.75 -10.41 -1.68
C ASN A 89 18.47 -10.03 -0.92
N VAL A 90 18.57 -9.69 0.37
CA VAL A 90 17.43 -9.23 1.16
C VAL A 90 16.87 -7.95 0.55
N LEU A 91 17.70 -6.94 0.32
CA LEU A 91 17.27 -5.67 -0.28
C LEU A 91 16.54 -5.90 -1.60
N LYS A 92 17.09 -6.71 -2.50
CA LYS A 92 16.45 -7.05 -3.77
C LYS A 92 15.04 -7.63 -3.57
N LYS A 93 14.86 -8.58 -2.64
CA LYS A 93 13.54 -9.14 -2.31
C LYS A 93 12.54 -8.08 -1.82
N LEU A 94 12.99 -7.09 -1.05
CA LEU A 94 12.10 -6.02 -0.55
C LEU A 94 11.56 -5.14 -1.70
N LEU A 95 12.37 -4.89 -2.72
CA LEU A 95 12.00 -4.07 -3.88
C LEU A 95 11.02 -4.77 -4.83
N GLU A 96 10.96 -6.10 -4.79
CA GLU A 96 10.09 -6.89 -5.66
C GLU A 96 8.61 -6.65 -5.40
N GLY A 97 7.82 -6.68 -6.47
CA GLY A 97 6.36 -6.66 -6.42
C GLY A 97 5.75 -5.26 -6.28
N ARG A 98 4.61 -5.09 -6.94
CA ARG A 98 3.80 -3.87 -6.94
C ARG A 98 2.44 -4.15 -6.31
N THR A 99 1.89 -3.18 -5.60
CA THR A 99 0.51 -3.21 -5.08
C THR A 99 -0.34 -2.19 -5.83
N ARG A 100 -1.67 -2.35 -5.78
CA ARG A 100 -2.60 -1.46 -6.46
C ARG A 100 -3.86 -1.22 -5.64
N SER A 101 -4.24 0.03 -5.49
CA SER A 101 -5.39 0.44 -4.70
C SER A 101 -6.67 0.05 -5.40
N GLY A 102 -7.60 -0.49 -4.63
CA GLY A 102 -8.86 -0.96 -5.17
C GLY A 102 -8.64 -2.22 -6.01
N PHE A 103 -9.21 -3.32 -5.54
CA PHE A 103 -9.35 -4.48 -6.38
C PHE A 103 -10.70 -5.11 -6.12
N GLY A 104 -11.41 -5.41 -7.19
CA GLY A 104 -12.63 -6.17 -7.12
C GLY A 104 -12.39 -7.55 -6.58
N ALA A 105 -12.57 -7.74 -5.29
CA ALA A 105 -12.91 -9.01 -4.65
C ALA A 105 -11.94 -10.20 -4.75
N PHE A 106 -11.14 -10.38 -5.81
CA PHE A 106 -10.27 -11.56 -5.96
C PHE A 106 -9.19 -11.45 -7.07
N GLY A 107 -9.35 -10.57 -8.05
CA GLY A 107 -8.54 -10.62 -9.27
C GLY A 107 -7.20 -9.92 -9.15
N THR A 108 -6.18 -10.49 -8.50
CA THR A 108 -4.82 -9.92 -8.62
C THR A 108 -4.42 -9.86 -10.10
N GLU A 109 -4.39 -8.67 -10.68
CA GLU A 109 -3.94 -8.50 -12.06
C GLU A 109 -2.50 -9.00 -12.21
N GLN A 110 -2.20 -9.56 -13.39
CA GLN A 110 -0.85 -10.01 -13.70
C GLN A 110 0.15 -8.86 -13.49
N GLY A 111 1.24 -9.13 -12.76
CA GLY A 111 2.25 -8.14 -12.41
C GLY A 111 2.05 -7.44 -11.06
N PHE A 112 0.97 -7.72 -10.34
CA PHE A 112 0.75 -7.23 -8.98
C PHE A 112 0.80 -8.34 -7.93
N LEU A 113 1.10 -7.97 -6.68
CA LEU A 113 1.14 -8.87 -5.53
C LEU A 113 -0.27 -9.35 -5.13
N PRO A 114 -0.42 -10.47 -4.41
CA PRO A 114 -1.73 -10.99 -3.98
C PRO A 114 -2.53 -10.03 -3.07
N GLN A 115 -3.43 -9.22 -3.66
CA GLN A 115 -4.07 -8.09 -2.97
C GLN A 115 -5.06 -8.52 -1.87
N LYS A 116 -5.75 -9.67 -2.03
CA LYS A 116 -6.67 -10.22 -0.99
C LYS A 116 -5.90 -10.45 0.31
N ARG A 117 -4.77 -11.16 0.21
CA ARG A 117 -3.91 -11.50 1.35
C ARG A 117 -3.37 -10.25 2.03
N LEU A 118 -2.85 -9.30 1.24
CA LEU A 118 -2.29 -8.06 1.76
C LEU A 118 -3.35 -7.15 2.41
N SER A 119 -4.55 -7.07 1.83
CA SER A 119 -5.65 -6.31 2.44
C SER A 119 -6.05 -6.87 3.81
N LEU A 120 -6.09 -8.19 3.96
CA LEU A 120 -6.32 -8.83 5.25
C LEU A 120 -5.15 -8.63 6.22
N ALA A 121 -3.90 -8.69 5.73
CA ALA A 121 -2.73 -8.37 6.55
C ALA A 121 -2.80 -6.93 7.11
N VAL A 122 -3.22 -5.97 6.29
CA VAL A 122 -3.49 -4.59 6.74
C VAL A 122 -4.60 -4.61 7.80
N ALA A 123 -5.72 -5.29 7.55
CA ALA A 123 -6.83 -5.38 8.49
C ALA A 123 -6.41 -5.91 9.87
N HIS A 124 -5.57 -6.95 9.91
CA HIS A 124 -5.09 -7.56 11.15
C HIS A 124 -4.08 -6.73 11.93
N ILE A 125 -3.34 -5.84 11.27
CA ILE A 125 -2.31 -5.04 11.95
C ILE A 125 -2.85 -3.71 12.50
N VAL A 126 -3.99 -3.21 12.01
CA VAL A 126 -4.53 -1.87 12.34
C VAL A 126 -4.60 -1.62 13.85
N GLU A 127 -5.16 -2.56 14.62
CA GLU A 127 -5.22 -2.44 16.08
C GLU A 127 -3.84 -2.52 16.73
N GLN A 128 -2.96 -3.38 16.23
CA GLN A 128 -1.62 -3.59 16.78
C GLN A 128 -0.76 -2.32 16.67
N ILE A 129 -0.89 -1.58 15.56
CA ILE A 129 -0.19 -0.31 15.36
C ILE A 129 -0.94 0.88 15.96
N ALA A 130 -2.06 0.66 16.66
CA ALA A 130 -2.95 1.69 17.17
C ALA A 130 -3.40 2.71 16.10
N HIS A 131 -3.65 2.23 14.87
CA HIS A 131 -4.24 3.05 13.82
C HIS A 131 -5.76 3.09 13.97
N THR A 132 -6.34 4.27 13.78
CA THR A 132 -7.79 4.44 13.67
C THR A 132 -8.10 4.96 12.27
N TYR A 133 -9.07 4.34 11.61
CA TYR A 133 -9.46 4.75 10.27
C TYR A 133 -9.89 6.23 10.25
N ILE A 134 -9.33 7.00 9.31
CA ILE A 134 -9.72 8.38 9.07
C ILE A 134 -10.74 8.42 7.93
N VAL A 135 -11.98 8.79 8.25
CA VAL A 135 -13.03 8.94 7.23
C VAL A 135 -12.77 10.17 6.37
N GLU A 136 -12.74 9.98 5.06
CA GLU A 136 -12.55 11.08 4.11
C GLU A 136 -13.63 12.15 4.26
N ARG A 137 -13.19 13.41 4.37
CA ARG A 137 -14.08 14.58 4.35
C ARG A 137 -14.50 14.88 2.92
N ASN A 138 -15.71 15.38 2.74
CA ASN A 138 -16.14 15.83 1.42
C ASN A 138 -15.33 17.08 0.97
N LYS A 139 -15.50 17.52 -0.28
CA LYS A 139 -14.83 18.74 -0.81
C LYS A 139 -15.12 20.03 -0.03
N ARG A 140 -16.14 20.04 0.84
CA ARG A 140 -16.53 21.16 1.70
C ARG A 140 -15.95 21.03 3.12
N GLY A 141 -15.21 19.96 3.40
CA GLY A 141 -14.62 19.69 4.71
C GLY A 141 -15.53 18.95 5.68
N ASP A 142 -16.75 18.58 5.28
CA ASP A 142 -17.69 17.90 6.18
C ASP A 142 -17.29 16.44 6.38
N VAL A 143 -17.29 16.01 7.65
CA VAL A 143 -17.15 14.60 8.01
C VAL A 143 -18.43 13.89 7.58
N LYS A 144 -18.31 12.91 6.69
CA LYS A 144 -19.40 11.97 6.43
C LYS A 144 -19.28 10.78 7.39
N PRO A 145 -20.38 10.23 7.88
CA PRO A 145 -20.32 8.93 8.54
C PRO A 145 -19.74 7.91 7.55
N PRO A 146 -18.96 6.92 8.02
CA PRO A 146 -18.47 5.86 7.16
C PRO A 146 -19.67 5.11 6.58
N VAL A 147 -19.69 4.89 5.26
CA VAL A 147 -20.80 4.20 4.58
C VAL A 147 -20.26 2.98 3.87
N LEU A 148 -20.93 1.84 4.08
CA LEU A 148 -20.77 0.66 3.23
C LEU A 148 -21.33 1.02 1.86
N ASN A 149 -20.43 1.32 0.94
CA ASN A 149 -20.80 1.68 -0.42
C ASN A 149 -21.00 0.38 -1.24
N SER A 150 -21.83 0.47 -2.28
CA SER A 150 -22.21 -0.67 -3.13
C SER A 150 -21.16 -1.07 -4.19
N ARG A 151 -20.04 -0.34 -4.31
CA ARG A 151 -19.02 -0.53 -5.37
C ARG A 151 -17.61 -0.79 -4.87
N SER A 152 -17.35 -0.71 -3.58
CA SER A 152 -16.01 -0.52 -3.05
C SER A 152 -15.87 -1.37 -1.81
N PHE A 153 -15.32 -2.55 -2.07
CA PHE A 153 -14.13 -3.04 -1.44
C PHE A 153 -13.57 -2.15 -0.31
N PHE A 154 -13.31 -2.77 0.84
CA PHE A 154 -12.83 -2.22 2.11
C PHE A 154 -11.95 -0.97 1.98
N PHE A 155 -12.61 0.20 1.89
CA PHE A 155 -12.00 1.47 1.51
C PHE A 155 -10.78 1.88 2.35
N TYR A 156 -10.60 1.29 3.52
CA TYR A 156 -9.52 1.65 4.42
C TYR A 156 -8.39 0.62 4.54
N TRP A 157 -8.57 -0.60 4.04
CA TRP A 157 -7.51 -1.63 4.07
C TRP A 157 -6.87 -1.88 2.70
N CYS A 158 -7.55 -1.50 1.62
CA CYS A 158 -7.14 -1.85 0.27
C CYS A 158 -6.22 -0.84 -0.42
N HIS A 159 -5.67 0.13 0.30
CA HIS A 159 -4.78 1.14 -0.30
C HIS A 159 -3.41 0.52 -0.59
N ALA A 160 -2.88 0.78 -1.79
CA ALA A 160 -1.64 0.21 -2.31
C ALA A 160 -0.48 0.42 -1.33
N GLU A 161 -0.41 1.61 -0.74
CA GLU A 161 0.60 2.06 0.23
C GLU A 161 0.66 1.13 1.44
N LYS A 162 -0.50 0.89 2.06
CA LYS A 162 -0.63 0.02 3.24
C LYS A 162 -0.27 -1.42 2.90
N GLN A 163 -0.75 -1.89 1.76
CA GLN A 163 -0.45 -3.23 1.28
C GLN A 163 1.06 -3.41 1.01
N LYS A 164 1.75 -2.39 0.47
CA LYS A 164 3.19 -2.48 0.22
C LYS A 164 4.01 -2.45 1.51
N LEU A 165 3.57 -1.69 2.52
CA LEU A 165 4.14 -1.77 3.87
C LEU A 165 4.03 -3.18 4.45
N MET A 166 2.86 -3.84 4.30
CA MET A 166 2.67 -5.22 4.79
C MET A 166 3.53 -6.23 4.03
N ASP A 167 3.63 -6.10 2.70
CA ASP A 167 4.52 -6.95 1.87
C ASP A 167 5.96 -6.92 2.37
N ILE A 168 6.52 -5.72 2.58
CA ILE A 168 7.89 -5.55 3.04
C ILE A 168 8.06 -6.09 4.47
N ARG A 169 7.11 -5.81 5.36
CA ARG A 169 7.14 -6.32 6.74
C ARG A 169 7.20 -7.83 6.79
N GLU A 170 6.38 -8.51 6.01
CA GLU A 170 6.33 -9.98 5.99
C GLU A 170 7.60 -10.58 5.41
N LYS A 171 8.17 -9.98 4.35
CA LYS A 171 9.48 -10.38 3.82
C LYS A 171 10.55 -10.25 4.89
N LEU A 172 10.62 -9.12 5.60
CA LEU A 172 11.58 -8.90 6.68
C LEU A 172 11.37 -9.85 7.87
N ALA A 173 10.14 -10.25 8.16
CA ALA A 173 9.84 -11.24 9.19
C ALA A 173 10.30 -12.66 8.81
N ALA A 174 10.32 -12.99 7.51
CA ALA A 174 10.73 -14.30 7.00
C ALA A 174 12.27 -14.50 6.99
N GLU A 175 13.06 -13.43 7.05
CA GLU A 175 14.54 -13.51 7.00
C GLU A 175 15.20 -13.78 8.38
N GLU A 176 14.41 -14.04 9.44
CA GLU A 176 14.91 -14.36 10.81
C GLU A 176 15.95 -13.34 11.37
N LEU A 177 15.82 -12.08 10.95
CA LEU A 177 16.77 -11.02 11.29
C LEU A 177 16.61 -10.52 12.73
N SER A 178 17.72 -10.03 13.30
CA SER A 178 17.66 -9.27 14.56
C SER A 178 16.85 -7.97 14.38
N PRO A 179 16.23 -7.43 15.45
CA PRO A 179 15.47 -6.18 15.38
C PRO A 179 16.25 -5.03 14.75
N ARG A 180 17.53 -4.86 15.15
CA ARG A 180 18.41 -3.82 14.60
C ARG A 180 18.63 -3.98 13.09
N ARG A 181 18.87 -5.20 12.59
CA ARG A 181 19.03 -5.44 11.14
C ARG A 181 17.73 -5.14 10.38
N ARG A 182 16.58 -5.53 10.94
CA ARG A 182 15.28 -5.19 10.35
C ARG A 182 15.08 -3.68 10.21
N GLN A 183 15.43 -2.93 11.26
CA GLN A 183 15.34 -1.46 11.24
C GLN A 183 16.25 -0.84 10.17
N LEU A 184 17.46 -1.37 9.98
CA LEU A 184 18.38 -0.90 8.93
C LEU A 184 17.77 -1.05 7.53
N TYR A 185 17.20 -2.20 7.19
CA TYR A 185 16.61 -2.40 5.85
C TYR A 185 15.48 -1.40 5.55
N TRP A 186 14.68 -1.02 6.54
CA TRP A 186 13.66 0.01 6.37
C TRP A 186 14.25 1.38 6.01
N GLN A 187 15.47 1.69 6.47
CA GLN A 187 16.14 2.96 6.21
C GLN A 187 16.75 3.03 4.80
N HIS A 188 17.05 1.86 4.20
CA HIS A 188 17.62 1.73 2.85
C HIS A 188 16.60 1.77 1.71
N ILE A 189 15.31 1.77 2.02
CA ILE A 189 14.25 1.74 1.01
C ILE A 189 13.33 2.95 1.11
N VAL A 190 12.72 3.30 -0.01
CA VAL A 190 11.61 4.25 -0.10
C VAL A 190 10.44 3.54 -0.76
N ILE A 191 9.24 3.66 -0.17
CA ILE A 191 8.02 3.19 -0.81
C ILE A 191 7.47 4.30 -1.70
N VAL A 192 7.41 4.07 -3.00
CA VAL A 192 6.92 5.02 -3.99
C VAL A 192 5.44 4.73 -4.27
N VAL A 193 4.66 5.80 -4.44
CA VAL A 193 3.23 5.78 -4.75
C VAL A 193 3.00 6.72 -5.93
N ASP A 194 2.28 6.28 -6.96
CA ASP A 194 2.05 7.07 -8.19
C ASP A 194 0.97 8.16 -8.05
N ARG A 195 0.37 8.29 -6.87
CA ARG A 195 -0.69 9.25 -6.54
C ARG A 195 -0.45 9.85 -5.17
N ALA A 196 -1.02 11.04 -4.96
CA ALA A 196 -1.02 11.69 -3.66
C ALA A 196 -1.61 10.77 -2.58
N MET A 197 -0.88 10.61 -1.48
CA MET A 197 -1.33 9.80 -0.36
C MET A 197 -2.50 10.49 0.35
N CYS A 198 -3.56 9.74 0.68
CA CYS A 198 -4.65 10.27 1.50
C CYS A 198 -4.24 10.33 2.99
N ASP A 199 -4.97 11.14 3.78
CA ASP A 199 -4.70 11.34 5.21
C ASP A 199 -4.68 10.02 5.99
N ASP A 200 -5.53 9.06 5.62
CA ASP A 200 -5.60 7.74 6.25
C ASP A 200 -4.35 6.89 5.95
N CYS A 201 -3.81 6.94 4.74
CA CYS A 201 -2.52 6.30 4.40
C CYS A 201 -1.35 6.95 5.14
N ILE A 202 -1.33 8.28 5.22
CA ILE A 202 -0.31 9.04 5.94
C ILE A 202 -0.31 8.66 7.42
N ARG A 203 -1.49 8.67 8.06
CA ARG A 203 -1.61 8.31 9.48
C ARG A 203 -1.26 6.84 9.73
N PHE A 204 -1.65 5.95 8.83
CA PHE A 204 -1.29 4.54 8.91
C PHE A 204 0.24 4.36 8.89
N ALA A 205 0.93 5.01 7.95
CA ALA A 205 2.39 4.96 7.87
C ALA A 205 3.08 5.53 9.12
N GLU A 206 2.53 6.59 9.72
CA GLU A 206 3.03 7.16 10.97
C GLU A 206 2.82 6.22 12.17
N CYS A 207 1.65 5.59 12.30
CA CYS A 207 1.42 4.54 13.29
C CYS A 207 2.37 3.35 13.08
N PHE A 208 2.56 2.96 11.83
CA PHE A 208 3.41 1.84 11.45
C PHE A 208 4.89 2.08 11.75
N ALA A 209 5.42 3.27 11.45
CA ALA A 209 6.81 3.65 11.76
C ALA A 209 7.10 3.58 13.26
N ARG A 210 6.14 4.02 14.09
CA ARG A 210 6.23 3.93 15.55
C ARG A 210 6.19 2.49 16.04
N PHE A 211 5.31 1.66 15.46
CA PHE A 211 5.21 0.25 15.81
C PHE A 211 6.46 -0.56 15.45
N GLU A 212 7.05 -0.32 14.28
CA GLU A 212 8.30 -0.96 13.86
C GLU A 212 9.55 -0.31 14.47
N GLU A 213 9.37 0.75 15.29
CA GLU A 213 10.44 1.52 15.93
C GLU A 213 11.54 1.96 14.93
N THR A 214 11.16 2.33 13.71
CA THR A 214 12.10 2.75 12.66
C THR A 214 11.57 3.92 11.83
N CYS A 215 12.49 4.59 11.11
CA CYS A 215 12.09 5.56 10.11
C CYS A 215 11.53 4.86 8.88
N ILE A 216 10.35 5.28 8.43
CA ILE A 216 9.74 4.79 7.18
C ILE A 216 9.72 5.95 6.18
N CYS A 217 10.24 5.72 4.97
CA CYS A 217 10.22 6.71 3.90
C CYS A 217 9.17 6.33 2.86
N MET A 218 8.27 7.25 2.54
CA MET A 218 7.30 7.08 1.45
C MET A 218 7.23 8.33 0.57
N GLN A 219 7.21 8.13 -0.74
CA GLN A 219 7.19 9.20 -1.73
C GLN A 219 5.92 9.12 -2.57
N ASP A 220 5.20 10.23 -2.63
CA ASP A 220 4.16 10.45 -3.65
C ASP A 220 4.68 11.39 -4.75
N PRO A 221 3.89 11.75 -5.79
CA PRO A 221 4.38 12.58 -6.90
C PRO A 221 4.89 13.97 -6.50
N VAL A 222 4.59 14.45 -5.29
CA VAL A 222 4.93 15.82 -4.86
C VAL A 222 5.89 15.81 -3.69
N VAL A 223 5.77 14.85 -2.78
CA VAL A 223 6.43 14.88 -1.47
C VAL A 223 7.04 13.52 -1.12
N LEU A 224 8.31 13.54 -0.71
CA LEU A 224 8.92 12.51 0.11
C LEU A 224 8.60 12.78 1.59
N ARG A 225 7.91 11.84 2.23
CA ARG A 225 7.60 11.85 3.66
C ARG A 225 8.53 10.90 4.40
N VAL A 226 9.12 11.39 5.49
CA VAL A 226 9.89 10.58 6.44
C VAL A 226 9.10 10.50 7.75
N PHE A 227 8.55 9.33 8.01
CA PHE A 227 7.78 9.02 9.21
C PHE A 227 8.73 8.57 10.34
N PRO A 228 8.76 9.29 11.47
CA PRO A 228 9.70 8.98 12.55
C PRO A 228 9.23 7.79 13.42
N PRO A 229 10.16 7.12 14.14
CA PRO A 229 9.84 6.05 15.08
C PRO A 229 9.19 6.54 16.38
N SER A 230 9.24 7.84 16.67
CA SER A 230 8.74 8.43 17.92
C SER A 230 7.54 9.35 17.67
N SER A 231 6.57 9.31 18.58
CA SER A 231 5.43 10.23 18.60
C SER A 231 5.80 11.68 18.93
N THR A 232 7.01 11.93 19.45
CA THR A 232 7.50 13.29 19.75
C THR A 232 8.09 13.99 18.55
N GLN A 233 8.34 13.27 17.46
CA GLN A 233 8.92 13.80 16.24
C GLN A 233 7.82 13.99 15.19
N GLN A 234 7.92 15.08 14.43
CA GLN A 234 6.98 15.35 13.34
C GLN A 234 7.42 14.66 12.05
N VAL A 235 6.44 14.28 11.23
CA VAL A 235 6.68 13.80 9.87
C VAL A 235 7.39 14.89 9.08
N ARG A 236 8.55 14.57 8.52
CA ARG A 236 9.29 15.49 7.65
C ARG A 236 8.79 15.34 6.22
N CYS A 237 8.46 16.46 5.60
CA CYS A 237 8.02 16.52 4.20
C CYS A 237 9.09 17.25 3.38
N ILE A 238 9.58 16.61 2.32
CA ILE A 238 10.58 17.16 1.39
C ILE A 238 9.92 17.18 0.01
N LEU A 239 9.94 18.32 -0.69
CA LEU A 239 9.39 18.38 -2.04
C LEU A 239 10.29 17.57 -2.98
N VAL A 240 9.69 16.79 -3.87
CA VAL A 240 10.43 15.99 -4.85
C VAL A 240 11.28 16.88 -5.76
N SER A 241 10.81 18.09 -6.09
CA SER A 241 11.58 19.10 -6.83
C SER A 241 12.89 19.50 -6.16
N ASP A 242 12.95 19.44 -4.83
CA ASP A 242 14.13 19.85 -4.05
C ASP A 242 15.19 18.73 -4.01
N LEU A 243 14.79 17.49 -4.31
CA LEU A 243 15.68 16.33 -4.40
C LEU A 243 16.41 16.27 -5.75
N GLU A 244 15.77 16.72 -6.83
CA GLU A 244 16.35 16.76 -8.17
C GLU A 244 17.30 17.95 -8.37
N GLY A 245 17.19 19.00 -7.54
CA GLY A 245 17.98 20.22 -7.61
C GLY A 245 19.41 20.13 -7.06
N SER A 246 19.82 18.99 -6.49
CA SER A 246 21.15 18.78 -5.89
C SER A 246 22.16 18.07 -6.81
N ALA A 247 21.93 18.03 -8.12
CA ALA A 247 22.96 17.60 -9.06
C ALA A 247 24.09 18.65 -9.07
N PRO A 248 25.37 18.27 -8.84
CA PRO A 248 26.47 19.21 -8.91
C PRO A 248 26.57 19.75 -10.34
N THR A 249 26.41 21.06 -10.49
CA THR A 249 26.77 21.77 -11.72
C THR A 249 28.25 21.49 -11.99
N SER A 250 28.53 20.68 -13.03
CA SER A 250 29.87 20.44 -13.53
C SER A 250 30.60 21.77 -13.71
N PRO A 251 31.86 21.92 -13.25
CA PRO A 251 32.61 23.13 -13.50
C PRO A 251 32.83 23.24 -15.01
N SER A 252 32.34 24.34 -15.58
CA SER A 252 32.61 24.74 -16.94
C SER A 252 34.11 24.87 -17.13
N SER A 253 34.67 23.99 -17.96
CA SER A 253 36.04 24.03 -18.43
C SER A 253 36.29 25.39 -19.09
N GLN A 254 37.00 26.28 -18.40
CA GLN A 254 37.60 27.45 -19.04
C GLN A 254 38.73 26.95 -19.94
N SER A 255 38.51 27.04 -21.25
CA SER A 255 39.55 26.93 -22.25
C SER A 255 40.50 28.12 -22.10
N ASN A 256 41.73 27.86 -21.65
CA ASN A 256 42.83 28.81 -21.75
C ASN A 256 43.21 28.97 -23.23
N GLU A 257 42.89 30.13 -23.81
CA GLU A 257 43.60 30.66 -24.98
C GLU A 257 44.99 31.13 -24.52
N THR A 258 46.03 30.39 -24.90
CA THR A 258 47.40 30.91 -24.89
C THR A 258 47.70 31.59 -26.22
N SER A 259 47.79 32.91 -26.19
CA SER A 259 48.51 33.72 -27.18
C SER A 259 50.00 33.78 -26.81
N HIS A 260 50.83 33.79 -27.87
CA HIS A 260 52.29 34.02 -27.98
C HIS A 260 53.17 32.80 -28.19
#